data_AF-A0AAN4WV41-F1
#
_entry.id   AF-A0AAN4WV41-F1
#
_cell.length_a   1.000
_cell.length_b   1.000
_cell.length_c   1.000
_cell.angle_alpha   90.00
_cell.angle_beta   90.00
_cell.angle_gamma   90.00
#
_symmetry.space_group_name_H-M   'P 1'
#
loop_
_entity.id
_entity.type
_entity.pdbx_description
1 polymer ?
#
loop_
_entity_poly.entity_id
_entity_poly.type
_entity_poly.pdbx_seq_one_letter_code
_entity_poly.pdbx_strand_id
1 'polypeptide(L)'
;MTTANEAPHPGPVPCPEAGDRPVWDGGWYRDATREPSPNFGPRPAQAVIDLIVVHSISLPPGEYGGGQVHRLFSNTLDWDAHPYYAGIRGLQVSAHFFIERDGRLWQFVDCDLRAWHAGPSSYRGRANCNDDSIGIELEGLEGQTFEPAQYATLARLCADLPLRYPIAHVAGHEDVAPGRKQDPGPGFDWQRLRADLPWPPAVFPRKSTRPPP
;
A
#
# COMPACT_ATOMS: atom_id res chain seq x y z
N MET A 1 -75.72 -14.63 11.54
CA MET A 1 -74.96 -13.91 10.50
C MET A 1 -73.80 -13.23 11.19
N THR A 2 -72.65 -13.86 11.20
CA THR A 2 -71.44 -13.42 11.92
C THR A 2 -70.44 -12.92 10.89
N THR A 3 -69.97 -11.70 11.08
CA THR A 3 -69.06 -10.95 10.20
C THR A 3 -67.67 -11.58 10.18
N ALA A 4 -67.15 -11.85 8.98
CA ALA A 4 -65.76 -12.26 8.76
C ALA A 4 -64.84 -11.04 8.84
N ASN A 5 -63.75 -11.16 9.62
CA ASN A 5 -62.70 -10.17 9.77
C ASN A 5 -61.55 -10.56 8.83
N GLU A 6 -61.30 -9.78 7.78
CA GLU A 6 -60.16 -9.98 6.88
C GLU A 6 -58.86 -9.51 7.53
N ALA A 7 -57.83 -10.36 7.49
CA ALA A 7 -56.48 -10.02 7.94
C ALA A 7 -55.75 -9.16 6.87
N PRO A 8 -54.93 -8.18 7.26
CA PRO A 8 -54.27 -7.30 6.31
C PRO A 8 -53.17 -8.04 5.54
N HIS A 9 -53.09 -7.79 4.23
CA HIS A 9 -51.99 -8.24 3.39
C HIS A 9 -50.67 -7.60 3.84
N PRO A 10 -49.55 -8.34 3.88
CA PRO A 10 -48.24 -7.74 4.09
C PRO A 10 -47.88 -6.89 2.88
N GLY A 11 -47.63 -5.60 3.11
CA GLY A 11 -47.12 -4.68 2.09
C GLY A 11 -45.77 -5.12 1.52
N PRO A 12 -45.35 -4.55 0.38
CA PRO A 12 -44.08 -4.90 -0.25
C PRO A 12 -42.92 -4.64 0.70
N VAL A 13 -42.04 -5.63 0.84
CA VAL A 13 -40.79 -5.52 1.58
C VAL A 13 -39.95 -4.45 0.87
N PRO A 14 -39.48 -3.41 1.57
CA PRO A 14 -38.63 -2.39 0.94
C PRO A 14 -37.33 -3.02 0.46
N CYS A 15 -36.93 -2.72 -0.78
CA CYS A 15 -35.59 -3.01 -1.27
C CYS A 15 -34.56 -2.29 -0.38
N PRO A 16 -33.40 -2.90 -0.09
CA PRO A 16 -32.37 -2.24 0.67
C PRO A 16 -31.85 -1.01 -0.10
N GLU A 17 -31.74 0.11 0.60
CA GLU A 17 -31.10 1.34 0.13
C GLU A 17 -29.65 1.07 -0.30
N ALA A 18 -29.09 1.96 -1.15
CA ALA A 18 -27.76 1.86 -1.74
C ALA A 18 -26.70 1.34 -0.73
N GLY A 19 -26.44 0.04 -0.80
CA GLY A 19 -25.79 -0.71 0.26
C GLY A 19 -24.32 -0.37 0.42
N ASP A 20 -23.91 -0.28 1.69
CA ASP A 20 -22.54 -0.20 2.17
C ASP A 20 -21.68 -1.30 1.52
N ARG A 21 -20.96 -0.93 0.47
CA ARG A 21 -20.11 -1.87 -0.27
C ARG A 21 -18.87 -2.14 0.58
N PRO A 22 -18.47 -3.39 0.80
CA PRO A 22 -17.28 -3.70 1.59
C PRO A 22 -16.06 -3.05 0.94
N VAL A 23 -15.20 -2.42 1.72
CA VAL A 23 -13.98 -1.69 1.28
C VAL A 23 -13.01 -2.59 0.48
N TRP A 24 -13.09 -3.91 0.71
CA TRP A 24 -12.24 -4.93 0.11
C TRP A 24 -13.04 -5.91 -0.76
N ASP A 25 -12.38 -6.44 -1.78
CA ASP A 25 -12.82 -7.57 -2.61
C ASP A 25 -11.67 -8.58 -2.69
N GLY A 26 -11.71 -9.60 -1.83
CA GLY A 26 -10.49 -10.37 -1.51
C GLY A 26 -9.44 -9.44 -0.91
N GLY A 27 -8.16 -9.60 -1.30
CA GLY A 27 -7.11 -8.66 -0.95
C GLY A 27 -6.97 -7.47 -1.90
N TRP A 28 -7.96 -7.22 -2.78
CA TRP A 28 -8.01 -6.01 -3.60
C TRP A 28 -8.81 -4.89 -2.91
N TYR A 29 -8.19 -3.72 -2.80
CA TYR A 29 -8.78 -2.50 -2.28
C TYR A 29 -9.67 -1.86 -3.35
N ARG A 30 -10.92 -1.54 -3.02
CA ARG A 30 -11.89 -1.09 -4.02
C ARG A 30 -11.63 0.30 -4.59
N ASP A 31 -11.02 1.18 -3.80
CA ASP A 31 -10.70 2.55 -4.21
C ASP A 31 -9.38 2.64 -4.99
N ALA A 32 -8.65 1.53 -5.16
CA ALA A 32 -7.45 1.46 -5.99
C ALA A 32 -7.80 1.02 -7.43
N THR A 33 -7.12 1.61 -8.40
CA THR A 33 -7.15 1.10 -9.78
C THR A 33 -6.30 -0.17 -9.85
N ARG A 34 -6.90 -1.27 -10.31
CA ARG A 34 -6.21 -2.57 -10.40
C ARG A 34 -5.35 -2.63 -11.67
N GLU A 35 -4.08 -2.96 -11.50
CA GLU A 35 -3.15 -3.24 -12.60
C GLU A 35 -2.31 -4.49 -12.24
N PRO A 36 -2.86 -5.70 -12.43
CA PRO A 36 -2.23 -6.91 -11.91
C PRO A 36 -0.82 -7.15 -12.46
N SER A 37 0.16 -7.21 -11.56
CA SER A 37 1.55 -7.56 -11.85
C SER A 37 1.72 -9.08 -11.93
N PRO A 38 2.61 -9.60 -12.79
CA PRO A 38 3.01 -11.01 -12.75
C PRO A 38 4.03 -11.33 -11.64
N ASN A 39 4.57 -10.31 -10.97
CA ASN A 39 5.65 -10.45 -9.99
C ASN A 39 5.07 -10.63 -8.58
N PHE A 40 4.61 -11.82 -8.25
CA PHE A 40 4.15 -12.16 -6.91
C PHE A 40 4.33 -13.65 -6.61
N GLY A 41 4.16 -14.04 -5.35
CA GLY A 41 4.12 -15.45 -4.96
C GLY A 41 3.21 -15.70 -3.76
N PRO A 42 3.07 -16.95 -3.31
CA PRO A 42 2.36 -17.25 -2.08
C PRO A 42 3.10 -16.70 -0.87
N ARG A 43 2.36 -16.25 0.15
CA ARG A 43 2.89 -16.02 1.49
C ARG A 43 3.14 -17.37 2.20
N PRO A 44 4.08 -17.45 3.16
CA PRO A 44 4.17 -18.61 4.05
C PRO A 44 2.83 -18.88 4.75
N ALA A 45 2.51 -20.15 5.01
CA ALA A 45 1.19 -20.54 5.54
C ALA A 45 0.82 -19.91 6.90
N GLN A 46 1.80 -19.47 7.68
CA GLN A 46 1.61 -18.83 8.99
C GLN A 46 1.98 -17.34 8.99
N ALA A 47 2.07 -16.73 7.81
CA ALA A 47 2.34 -15.30 7.71
C ALA A 47 1.20 -14.50 8.34
N VAL A 48 1.57 -13.56 9.20
CA VAL A 48 0.66 -12.56 9.76
C VAL A 48 1.01 -11.24 9.11
N ILE A 49 0.10 -10.72 8.28
CA ILE A 49 0.28 -9.45 7.57
C ILE A 49 0.04 -8.31 8.58
N ASP A 50 1.05 -7.98 9.38
CA ASP A 50 0.97 -7.00 10.47
C ASP A 50 1.88 -5.77 10.24
N LEU A 51 2.60 -5.73 9.11
CA LEU A 51 3.57 -4.70 8.75
C LEU A 51 3.17 -3.96 7.47
N ILE A 52 3.26 -2.64 7.50
CA ILE A 52 3.31 -1.81 6.30
C ILE A 52 4.75 -1.37 6.08
N VAL A 53 5.26 -1.52 4.86
CA VAL A 53 6.56 -0.96 4.46
C VAL A 53 6.29 0.16 3.46
N VAL A 54 6.67 1.38 3.84
CA VAL A 54 6.59 2.57 2.99
C VAL A 54 7.86 2.68 2.18
N HIS A 55 7.70 2.92 0.89
CA HIS A 55 8.76 3.04 -0.10
C HIS A 55 8.62 4.35 -0.88
N SER A 56 9.65 4.68 -1.65
CA SER A 56 9.57 5.71 -2.67
C SER A 56 10.29 5.26 -3.93
N ILE A 57 9.69 5.55 -5.08
CA ILE A 57 10.25 5.20 -6.38
C ILE A 57 9.91 6.26 -7.44
N SER A 58 10.85 6.52 -8.32
CA SER A 58 10.67 7.32 -9.54
C SER A 58 11.55 6.74 -10.63
N LEU A 59 11.05 6.71 -11.87
CA LEU A 59 11.75 6.15 -13.01
C LEU A 59 11.57 7.04 -14.24
N PRO A 60 12.66 7.57 -14.83
CA PRO A 60 14.01 7.67 -14.23
C PRO A 60 14.02 8.35 -12.85
N PRO A 61 15.10 8.21 -12.05
CA PRO A 61 15.14 8.81 -10.71
C PRO A 61 14.88 10.33 -10.75
N GLY A 62 13.91 10.78 -9.97
CA GLY A 62 13.47 12.19 -9.91
C GLY A 62 12.51 12.62 -11.03
N GLU A 63 12.14 11.72 -11.94
CA GLU A 63 11.12 11.97 -12.97
C GLU A 63 9.81 11.25 -12.60
N TYR A 64 8.69 11.95 -12.78
CA TYR A 64 7.37 11.54 -12.31
C TYR A 64 6.34 11.53 -13.45
N GLY A 65 5.28 10.72 -13.33
CA GLY A 65 4.15 10.70 -14.26
C GLY A 65 4.41 10.01 -15.61
N GLY A 66 5.59 9.41 -15.81
CA GLY A 66 5.97 8.78 -17.08
C GLY A 66 5.42 7.35 -17.29
N GLY A 67 4.76 6.77 -16.29
CA GLY A 67 4.27 5.37 -16.33
C GLY A 67 5.39 4.31 -16.28
N GLN A 68 6.65 4.70 -16.06
CA GLN A 68 7.78 3.77 -16.08
C GLN A 68 7.78 2.83 -14.87
N VAL A 69 7.27 3.28 -13.72
CA VAL A 69 7.08 2.43 -12.52
C VAL A 69 6.08 1.31 -12.80
N HIS A 70 4.96 1.63 -13.47
CA HIS A 70 3.97 0.63 -13.91
C HIS A 70 4.62 -0.42 -14.80
N ARG A 71 5.41 0.03 -15.78
CA ARG A 71 6.14 -0.86 -16.71
C ARG A 71 7.19 -1.70 -16.01
N LEU A 72 7.87 -1.17 -14.99
CA LEU A 72 8.80 -1.97 -14.17
C LEU A 72 8.04 -3.09 -13.45
N PHE A 73 6.93 -2.76 -12.77
CA PHE A 73 6.16 -3.74 -12.00
C PHE A 73 5.43 -4.77 -12.87
N SER A 74 5.17 -4.47 -14.14
CA SER A 74 4.56 -5.39 -15.10
C SER A 74 5.56 -6.13 -16.02
N ASN A 75 6.87 -5.94 -15.82
CA ASN A 75 7.95 -6.49 -16.67
C ASN A 75 7.89 -6.02 -18.14
N THR A 76 7.36 -4.83 -18.41
CA THR A 76 7.25 -4.24 -19.75
C THR A 76 8.08 -2.96 -19.91
N LEU A 77 9.03 -2.70 -19.00
CA LEU A 77 9.93 -1.54 -19.10
C LEU A 77 10.85 -1.72 -20.31
N ASP A 78 10.87 -0.72 -21.19
CA ASP A 78 11.88 -0.64 -22.25
C ASP A 78 13.22 -0.30 -21.61
N TRP A 79 14.08 -1.32 -21.50
CA TRP A 79 15.38 -1.22 -20.86
C TRP A 79 16.34 -0.28 -21.58
N ASP A 80 16.12 -0.01 -22.86
CA ASP A 80 17.01 0.80 -23.69
C ASP A 80 16.54 2.26 -23.77
N ALA A 81 15.38 2.59 -23.16
CA ALA A 81 14.80 3.95 -23.14
C ALA A 81 15.52 4.95 -22.23
N HIS A 82 16.31 4.48 -21.25
CA HIS A 82 17.08 5.36 -20.37
C HIS A 82 18.32 4.64 -19.79
N PRO A 83 19.51 5.29 -19.72
CA PRO A 83 20.74 4.64 -19.23
C PRO A 83 20.65 4.04 -17.82
N TYR A 84 19.87 4.66 -16.93
CA TYR A 84 19.61 4.15 -15.58
C TYR A 84 19.06 2.72 -15.58
N TYR A 85 18.24 2.37 -16.58
CA TYR A 85 17.55 1.09 -16.61
C TYR A 85 18.48 -0.10 -16.83
N ALA A 86 19.69 0.12 -17.36
CA ALA A 86 20.71 -0.93 -17.45
C ALA A 86 21.06 -1.53 -16.08
N GLY A 87 21.08 -0.72 -15.01
CA GLY A 87 21.40 -1.16 -13.65
C GLY A 87 20.29 -1.97 -12.96
N ILE A 88 19.06 -1.88 -13.49
CA ILE A 88 17.89 -2.59 -12.97
C ILE A 88 17.33 -3.61 -13.99
N ARG A 89 18.08 -3.87 -15.07
CA ARG A 89 17.64 -4.74 -16.18
C ARG A 89 17.35 -6.15 -15.69
N GLY A 90 16.15 -6.63 -16.00
CA GLY A 90 15.71 -7.97 -15.66
C GLY A 90 15.30 -8.16 -14.19
N LEU A 91 15.27 -7.09 -13.39
CA LEU A 91 14.66 -7.17 -12.06
C LEU A 91 13.18 -7.56 -12.18
N GLN A 92 12.77 -8.49 -11.35
CA GLN A 92 11.36 -8.83 -11.13
C GLN A 92 10.99 -8.33 -9.74
N VAL A 93 10.28 -7.20 -9.71
CA VAL A 93 9.89 -6.52 -8.49
C VAL A 93 8.45 -6.02 -8.63
N SER A 94 7.80 -5.81 -7.50
CA SER A 94 6.44 -5.27 -7.40
C SER A 94 6.21 -4.72 -6.01
N ALA A 95 5.20 -3.87 -5.88
CA ALA A 95 4.60 -3.51 -4.60
C ALA A 95 3.13 -3.93 -4.59
N HIS A 96 2.46 -3.82 -3.44
CA HIS A 96 1.00 -3.97 -3.43
C HIS A 96 0.37 -2.70 -3.99
N PHE A 97 0.82 -1.54 -3.52
CA PHE A 97 0.24 -0.25 -3.89
C PHE A 97 1.30 0.73 -4.41
N PHE A 98 0.85 1.64 -5.28
CA PHE A 98 1.61 2.80 -5.74
C PHE A 98 0.73 4.05 -5.68
N ILE A 99 1.27 5.14 -5.14
CA ILE A 99 0.60 6.43 -5.02
C ILE A 99 1.36 7.47 -5.84
N GLU A 100 0.78 7.88 -6.96
CA GLU A 100 1.33 8.92 -7.82
C GLU A 100 1.35 10.29 -7.14
N ARG A 101 2.11 11.25 -7.69
CA ARG A 101 2.22 12.61 -7.11
C ARG A 101 0.88 13.28 -6.85
N ASP A 102 -0.12 13.05 -7.70
CA ASP A 102 -1.45 13.64 -7.56
C ASP A 102 -2.40 12.88 -6.63
N GLY A 103 -1.93 11.79 -6.01
CA GLY A 103 -2.69 10.96 -5.09
C GLY A 103 -3.48 9.82 -5.75
N ARG A 104 -3.37 9.60 -7.06
CA ARG A 104 -3.96 8.40 -7.67
C ARG A 104 -3.36 7.14 -7.06
N LEU A 105 -4.25 6.22 -6.66
CA LEU A 105 -3.89 4.95 -6.04
C LEU A 105 -4.02 3.80 -7.03
N TRP A 106 -2.92 3.08 -7.21
CA TRP A 106 -2.87 1.85 -8.00
C TRP A 106 -2.58 0.66 -7.10
N GLN A 107 -3.13 -0.49 -7.46
CA GLN A 107 -2.81 -1.76 -6.82
C GLN A 107 -2.33 -2.77 -7.86
N PHE A 108 -1.17 -3.38 -7.61
CA PHE A 108 -0.54 -4.34 -8.51
C PHE A 108 -0.65 -5.79 -8.06
N VAL A 109 -0.70 -6.02 -6.75
CA VAL A 109 -0.71 -7.36 -6.16
C VAL A 109 -1.82 -7.43 -5.11
N ASP A 110 -2.59 -8.52 -5.18
CA ASP A 110 -3.54 -8.90 -4.14
C ASP A 110 -2.83 -8.96 -2.78
N CYS A 111 -3.33 -8.27 -1.76
CA CYS A 111 -2.68 -8.20 -0.47
C CYS A 111 -2.59 -9.56 0.27
N ASP A 112 -3.43 -10.54 -0.08
CA ASP A 112 -3.33 -11.91 0.44
C ASP A 112 -2.12 -12.67 -0.16
N LEU A 113 -1.54 -12.16 -1.25
CA LEU A 113 -0.34 -12.68 -1.90
C LEU A 113 0.89 -11.83 -1.53
N ARG A 114 2.07 -12.39 -1.81
CA ARG A 114 3.36 -11.77 -1.52
C ARG A 114 3.87 -10.99 -2.72
N ALA A 115 3.82 -9.66 -2.67
CA ALA A 115 4.59 -8.79 -3.57
C ALA A 115 6.10 -8.86 -3.28
N TRP A 116 6.94 -8.42 -4.22
CA TRP A 116 8.40 -8.49 -4.14
C TRP A 116 9.02 -7.09 -4.04
N HIS A 117 8.84 -6.43 -2.88
CA HIS A 117 9.22 -5.02 -2.67
C HIS A 117 10.41 -4.83 -1.70
N ALA A 118 10.52 -5.67 -0.67
CA ALA A 118 11.47 -5.46 0.43
C ALA A 118 12.87 -6.06 0.16
N GLY A 119 12.99 -7.07 -0.71
CA GLY A 119 14.24 -7.82 -0.92
C GLY A 119 14.85 -8.36 0.40
N PRO A 120 16.19 -8.52 0.49
CA PRO A 120 16.87 -8.86 1.74
C PRO A 120 16.58 -7.81 2.82
N SER A 121 15.86 -8.23 3.87
CA SER A 121 15.29 -7.37 4.91
C SER A 121 15.08 -8.14 6.21
N SER A 122 15.02 -7.42 7.33
CA SER A 122 14.69 -7.95 8.65
C SER A 122 14.04 -6.88 9.52
N TYR A 123 12.94 -7.23 10.19
CA TYR A 123 12.23 -6.31 11.07
C TYR A 123 11.58 -7.07 12.23
N ARG A 124 11.67 -6.52 13.45
CA ARG A 124 11.15 -7.15 14.68
C ARG A 124 11.60 -8.61 14.89
N GLY A 125 12.82 -8.94 14.46
CA GLY A 125 13.39 -10.28 14.57
C GLY A 125 12.88 -11.28 13.52
N ARG A 126 12.07 -10.86 12.54
CA ARG A 126 11.63 -11.67 11.40
C ARG A 126 12.39 -11.27 10.14
N ALA A 127 13.00 -12.23 9.47
CA ALA A 127 13.67 -12.02 8.19
C ALA A 127 12.65 -12.02 7.04
N ASN A 128 13.03 -11.46 5.89
CA ASN A 128 12.25 -11.43 4.66
C ASN A 128 10.87 -10.76 4.84
N CYS A 129 10.87 -9.44 4.98
CA CYS A 129 9.66 -8.66 5.23
C CYS A 129 8.60 -8.75 4.11
N ASN A 130 8.92 -9.29 2.93
CA ASN A 130 7.88 -9.57 1.93
C ASN A 130 6.80 -10.53 2.49
N ASP A 131 7.18 -11.48 3.37
CA ASP A 131 6.29 -12.53 3.85
C ASP A 131 5.11 -11.99 4.66
N ASP A 132 5.34 -10.95 5.45
CA ASP A 132 4.46 -10.47 6.52
C ASP A 132 4.06 -8.99 6.36
N SER A 133 4.31 -8.39 5.19
CA SER A 133 4.03 -6.98 4.96
C SER A 133 3.27 -6.63 3.69
N ILE A 134 2.71 -5.42 3.72
CA ILE A 134 2.17 -4.68 2.59
C ILE A 134 3.15 -3.57 2.20
N GLY A 135 3.83 -3.73 1.06
CA GLY A 135 4.59 -2.65 0.41
C GLY A 135 3.71 -1.60 -0.26
N ILE A 136 3.92 -0.32 0.11
CA ILE A 136 3.27 0.85 -0.48
C ILE A 136 4.36 1.80 -1.01
N GLU A 137 4.35 2.03 -2.31
CA GLU A 137 5.26 2.93 -3.01
C GLU A 137 4.65 4.32 -3.15
N LEU A 138 5.39 5.38 -2.79
CA LEU A 138 5.04 6.75 -3.16
C LEU A 138 5.91 7.19 -4.34
N GLU A 139 5.29 7.76 -5.36
CA GLU A 139 6.05 8.38 -6.45
C GLU A 139 6.91 9.53 -5.92
N GLY A 140 8.22 9.36 -6.01
CA GLY A 140 9.16 10.28 -5.40
C GLY A 140 10.59 9.75 -5.41
N LEU A 141 11.48 10.53 -4.81
CA LEU A 141 12.89 10.19 -4.65
C LEU A 141 13.28 10.39 -3.19
N GLU A 142 14.08 9.47 -2.65
CA GLU A 142 14.55 9.58 -1.27
C GLU A 142 15.24 10.94 -1.04
N GLY A 143 14.85 11.61 0.05
CA GLY A 143 15.36 12.93 0.39
C GLY A 143 14.62 14.12 -0.25
N GLN A 144 13.71 13.88 -1.21
CA GLN A 144 12.78 14.91 -1.68
C GLN A 144 11.43 14.86 -0.96
N THR A 145 10.67 15.94 -1.02
CA THR A 145 9.35 16.03 -0.39
C THR A 145 8.25 15.32 -1.19
N PHE A 146 7.23 14.88 -0.47
CA PHE A 146 6.04 14.21 -1.01
C PHE A 146 4.82 15.12 -0.98
N GLU A 147 3.90 14.94 -1.92
CA GLU A 147 2.75 15.84 -2.10
C GLU A 147 1.67 15.63 -1.03
N PRO A 148 0.91 16.69 -0.69
CA PRO A 148 -0.23 16.54 0.21
C PRO A 148 -1.25 15.48 -0.21
N ALA A 149 -1.48 15.31 -1.52
CA ALA A 149 -2.40 14.31 -2.04
C ALA A 149 -1.90 12.87 -1.81
N GLN A 150 -0.58 12.66 -1.80
CA GLN A 150 0.02 11.36 -1.48
C GLN A 150 -0.22 10.99 -0.03
N TYR A 151 0.01 11.92 0.91
CA TYR A 151 -0.28 11.68 2.33
C TYR A 151 -1.76 11.42 2.60
N ALA A 152 -2.66 12.19 1.99
CA ALA A 152 -4.09 11.98 2.16
C ALA A 152 -4.52 10.57 1.71
N THR A 153 -4.00 10.12 0.56
CA THR A 153 -4.26 8.78 0.04
C THR A 153 -3.63 7.69 0.89
N LEU A 154 -2.38 7.88 1.31
CA LEU A 154 -1.66 6.94 2.18
C LEU A 154 -2.37 6.80 3.53
N ALA A 155 -2.80 7.90 4.15
CA ALA A 155 -3.50 7.88 5.43
C ALA A 155 -4.84 7.13 5.31
N ARG A 156 -5.63 7.39 4.26
CA ARG A 156 -6.88 6.65 4.02
C ARG A 156 -6.64 5.15 3.82
N LEU A 157 -5.66 4.79 2.97
CA LEU A 157 -5.31 3.37 2.76
C LEU A 157 -4.84 2.71 4.06
N CYS A 158 -3.97 3.38 4.82
CA CYS A 158 -3.52 2.92 6.13
C CYS A 158 -4.69 2.72 7.09
N ALA A 159 -5.66 3.64 7.16
CA ALA A 159 -6.83 3.51 8.04
C ALA A 159 -7.72 2.30 7.68
N ASP A 160 -7.77 1.91 6.40
CA ASP A 160 -8.62 0.82 5.92
C ASP A 160 -7.94 -0.56 5.94
N LEU A 161 -6.61 -0.63 5.91
CA LEU A 161 -5.86 -1.89 6.00
C LEU A 161 -6.20 -2.71 7.27
N PRO A 162 -6.33 -2.12 8.48
CA PRO A 162 -6.79 -2.80 9.69
C PRO A 162 -8.16 -3.46 9.60
N LEU A 163 -9.01 -3.04 8.65
CA LEU A 163 -10.33 -3.65 8.46
C LEU A 163 -10.22 -5.10 7.93
N ARG A 164 -9.06 -5.48 7.38
CA ARG A 164 -8.79 -6.81 6.83
C ARG A 164 -7.56 -7.49 7.42
N TYR A 165 -6.51 -6.75 7.73
CA TYR A 165 -5.23 -7.28 8.19
C TYR A 165 -4.92 -6.78 9.61
N PRO A 166 -4.30 -7.58 10.49
CA PRO A 166 -3.98 -7.18 11.85
C PRO A 166 -2.74 -6.25 11.89
N ILE A 167 -2.80 -5.11 11.18
CA ILE A 167 -1.70 -4.15 11.12
C ILE A 167 -1.35 -3.66 12.51
N ALA A 168 -0.09 -3.86 12.89
CA ALA A 168 0.46 -3.44 14.18
C ALA A 168 1.70 -2.55 14.01
N HIS A 169 2.26 -2.47 12.80
CA HIS A 169 3.52 -1.78 12.53
C HIS A 169 3.57 -1.10 11.18
N VAL A 170 4.23 0.05 11.13
CA VAL A 170 4.66 0.74 9.90
C VAL A 170 6.17 0.99 9.99
N ALA A 171 6.86 0.81 8.88
CA ALA A 171 8.28 1.07 8.74
C ALA A 171 8.58 1.66 7.36
N GLY A 172 9.68 2.39 7.21
CA GLY A 172 10.26 2.69 5.91
C GLY A 172 11.12 1.54 5.42
N HIS A 173 11.41 1.48 4.12
CA HIS A 173 12.34 0.48 3.57
C HIS A 173 13.73 0.57 4.22
N GLU A 174 14.18 1.79 4.51
CA GLU A 174 15.41 2.07 5.26
C GLU A 174 15.44 1.46 6.67
N ASP A 175 14.28 1.28 7.31
CA ASP A 175 14.18 0.69 8.65
C ASP A 175 14.27 -0.84 8.61
N VAL A 176 13.77 -1.48 7.54
CA VAL A 176 13.78 -2.94 7.38
C VAL A 176 15.03 -3.47 6.66
N ALA A 177 15.77 -2.59 5.96
CA ALA A 177 16.99 -2.92 5.24
C ALA A 177 18.11 -1.88 5.47
N PRO A 178 18.52 -1.65 6.73
CA PRO A 178 19.50 -0.63 7.08
C PRO A 178 20.85 -0.87 6.38
N GLY A 179 21.43 0.20 5.84
CA GLY A 179 22.70 0.16 5.09
C GLY A 179 22.57 -0.28 3.62
N ARG A 180 21.41 -0.80 3.19
CA ARG A 180 21.14 -1.15 1.79
C ARG A 180 20.15 -0.20 1.12
N LYS A 181 19.11 0.24 1.83
CA LYS A 181 18.03 1.07 1.29
C LYS A 181 17.90 2.37 2.10
N GLN A 182 17.50 3.43 1.39
CA GLN A 182 17.35 4.79 1.91
C GLN A 182 15.93 5.33 1.72
N ASP A 183 15.05 4.62 1.01
CA ASP A 183 13.66 5.01 0.81
C ASP A 183 12.79 4.71 2.06
N PRO A 184 11.76 5.53 2.37
CA PRO A 184 11.33 6.73 1.64
C PRO A 184 12.18 7.98 1.95
N GLY A 185 13.16 7.85 2.86
CA GLY A 185 14.16 8.87 3.13
C GLY A 185 13.68 10.06 3.96
N PRO A 186 14.58 11.04 4.21
CA PRO A 186 14.33 12.13 5.14
C PRO A 186 13.27 13.13 4.66
N GLY A 187 12.87 13.10 3.38
CA GLY A 187 11.79 13.93 2.87
C GLY A 187 10.39 13.38 3.17
N PHE A 188 10.27 12.16 3.69
CA PHE A 188 9.01 11.59 4.17
C PHE A 188 8.72 12.01 5.62
N ASP A 189 7.59 12.70 5.79
CA ASP A 189 7.11 13.24 7.05
C ASP A 189 6.32 12.19 7.84
N TRP A 190 7.05 11.43 8.64
CA TRP A 190 6.50 10.46 9.58
C TRP A 190 5.59 11.07 10.66
N GLN A 191 5.79 12.34 11.01
CA GLN A 191 4.95 13.00 12.01
C GLN A 191 3.58 13.31 11.44
N ARG A 192 3.54 13.80 10.21
CA ARG A 192 2.30 14.04 9.48
C ARG A 192 1.49 12.75 9.35
N LEU A 193 2.10 11.67 8.84
CA LEU A 193 1.38 10.39 8.74
C LEU A 193 0.82 9.93 10.09
N ARG A 194 1.60 10.10 11.18
CA ARG A 194 1.16 9.77 12.53
C ARG A 194 0.01 10.66 13.01
N ALA A 195 0.01 11.94 12.66
CA ALA A 195 -1.07 12.87 13.03
C ALA A 195 -2.37 12.58 12.27
N ASP A 196 -2.25 12.09 11.03
CA ASP A 196 -3.37 11.75 10.16
C ASP A 196 -4.03 10.40 10.52
N LEU A 197 -3.45 9.63 11.45
CA LEU A 197 -3.91 8.28 11.82
C LEU A 197 -4.20 8.16 13.33
N PRO A 198 -5.33 7.55 13.75
CA PRO A 198 -5.68 7.35 15.16
C PRO A 198 -4.93 6.16 15.79
N TRP A 199 -3.67 5.94 15.42
CA TRP A 199 -2.87 4.80 15.85
C TRP A 199 -1.96 5.15 17.03
N PRO A 200 -1.71 4.20 17.95
CA PRO A 200 -0.80 4.45 19.06
C PRO A 200 0.63 4.68 18.54
N PRO A 201 1.44 5.52 19.21
CA PRO A 201 2.81 5.83 18.77
C PRO A 201 3.71 4.60 18.54
N ALA A 202 3.43 3.48 19.22
CA ALA A 202 4.19 2.23 19.10
C ALA A 202 4.06 1.55 17.73
N VAL A 203 3.07 1.92 16.91
CA VAL A 203 2.90 1.43 15.53
C VAL A 203 3.96 2.03 14.59
N PHE A 204 4.43 3.24 14.87
CA PHE A 204 5.31 4.00 14.00
C PHE A 204 6.80 3.82 14.36
N PRO A 205 7.73 4.08 13.43
CA PRO A 205 9.15 4.05 13.74
C PRO A 205 9.50 5.19 14.71
N ARG A 206 10.54 5.00 15.54
CA ARG A 206 10.93 5.98 16.59
C ARG A 206 11.22 7.39 16.07
N LYS A 207 11.59 7.54 14.80
CA LYS A 207 11.79 8.85 14.15
C LYS A 207 10.51 9.67 14.01
N SER A 208 9.33 9.04 14.04
CA SER A 208 8.01 9.71 14.00
C SER A 208 7.69 10.55 15.25
N THR A 209 8.46 10.39 16.32
CA THR A 209 8.26 11.10 17.60
C THR A 209 9.32 12.16 17.88
N ARG A 210 10.33 12.33 17.01
CA ARG A 210 11.36 13.36 17.16
C ARG A 210 11.01 14.58 16.31
N PRO A 211 11.00 15.83 16.86
CA PRO A 211 10.88 17.04 16.05
C PRO A 211 11.92 17.04 14.92
N PRO A 212 11.61 17.60 13.74
CA PRO A 212 12.63 17.79 12.71
C PRO A 212 13.82 18.57 13.31
N PRO A 213 15.06 18.29 12.87
CA PRO A 213 16.23 19.02 13.32
C PRO A 213 16.12 20.52 13.06
#